data_AF-A0A0F9C7D8-F1
#
_entry.id   AF-A0A0F9C7D8-F1
#
_cell.length_a   1.000
_cell.length_b   1.000
_cell.length_c   1.000
_cell.angle_alpha   90.00
_cell.angle_beta   90.00
_cell.angle_gamma   90.00
#
_symmetry.space_group_name_H-M   'P 1'
#
loop_
_entity.id
_entity.type
_entity.pdbx_description
1 polymer ?
#
loop_
_entity_poly.entity_id
_entity_poly.type
_entity_poly.pdbx_seq_one_letter_code
_entity_poly.pdbx_strand_id
1 'polypeptide(L)'
;MGVFQIWHIEFLDKKSKIYFEKLRLHQRILCSYSSYPKSNETTYHMGWQGYNFGSDFLNKHLKKINIKKFYSLDLSCRTNWYNELKNFRPWDKVKTTKTGRSK
;
A
#
# COMPACT_ATOMS: atom_id res chain seq x y z
N MET A 1 13.49 13.45 -2.87
CA MET A 1 12.34 13.45 -3.81
C MET A 1 11.10 13.07 -3.02
N GLY A 2 10.07 13.92 -2.98
CA GLY A 2 8.89 13.73 -2.12
C GLY A 2 8.04 12.53 -2.56
N VAL A 3 7.55 11.77 -1.58
CA VAL A 3 6.51 10.74 -1.78
C VAL A 3 5.19 11.48 -1.78
N PHE A 4 4.42 11.37 -2.87
CA PHE A 4 3.13 12.04 -3.02
C PHE A 4 1.96 11.07 -2.92
N GLN A 5 2.21 9.77 -2.99
CA GLN A 5 1.19 8.77 -2.73
C GLN A 5 1.80 7.48 -2.20
N ILE A 6 1.13 6.88 -1.22
CA ILE A 6 1.48 5.59 -0.66
C ILE A 6 0.38 4.59 -0.97
N TRP A 7 0.74 3.43 -1.51
CA TRP A 7 -0.18 2.29 -1.62
C TRP A 7 0.27 1.18 -0.71
N HIS A 8 -0.63 0.64 0.09
CA HIS A 8 -0.42 -0.59 0.83
C HIS A 8 -1.36 -1.66 0.28
N ILE A 9 -0.79 -2.74 -0.24
CA ILE A 9 -1.54 -3.82 -0.88
C ILE A 9 -1.22 -5.13 -0.16
N GLU A 10 -2.26 -5.78 0.35
CA GLU A 10 -2.22 -7.16 0.85
C GLU A 10 -2.76 -8.07 -0.26
N PHE A 11 -1.90 -8.90 -0.85
CA PHE A 11 -2.30 -9.84 -1.90
C PHE A 11 -2.80 -11.16 -1.28
N LEU A 12 -3.84 -11.76 -1.88
CA LEU A 12 -4.32 -13.09 -1.43
C LEU A 12 -3.28 -14.18 -1.68
N ASP A 13 -2.49 -14.05 -2.75
CA ASP A 13 -1.52 -15.05 -3.17
C ASP A 13 -0.27 -14.42 -3.81
N LYS A 14 0.82 -15.20 -3.85
CA LYS A 14 2.11 -14.77 -4.41
C LYS A 14 2.06 -14.52 -5.93
N LYS A 15 1.20 -15.24 -6.69
CA LYS A 15 1.10 -15.06 -8.14
C LYS A 15 0.48 -13.70 -8.47
N SER A 16 -0.54 -13.29 -7.72
CA SER A 16 -1.18 -11.98 -7.83
C SER A 16 -0.21 -10.84 -7.56
N LYS A 17 0.65 -10.97 -6.54
CA LYS A 17 1.74 -10.03 -6.28
C LYS A 17 2.72 -9.92 -7.45
N ILE A 18 3.20 -11.06 -7.96
CA ILE A 18 4.13 -11.09 -9.11
C ILE A 18 3.49 -10.45 -10.34
N TYR A 19 2.22 -10.74 -10.59
CA TYR A 19 1.47 -10.17 -11.71
C TYR A 19 1.32 -8.65 -11.58
N PHE A 20 0.99 -8.16 -10.39
CA PHE A 20 0.94 -6.72 -10.10
C PHE A 20 2.29 -6.04 -10.37
N GLU A 21 3.41 -6.60 -9.90
CA GLU A 21 4.74 -6.04 -10.17
C GLU A 21 5.06 -5.97 -11.67
N LYS A 22 4.72 -7.01 -12.42
CA LYS A 22 4.90 -7.01 -13.88
C LYS A 22 4.07 -5.91 -14.54
N LEU A 23 2.81 -5.74 -14.12
CA LEU A 23 1.94 -4.68 -14.61
C LEU A 23 2.47 -3.29 -14.27
N ARG A 24 2.90 -3.07 -13.03
CA ARG A 24 3.48 -1.81 -12.55
C ARG A 24 4.69 -1.40 -13.39
N LEU A 25 5.60 -2.34 -13.63
CA LEU A 25 6.80 -2.12 -14.45
C LEU A 25 6.43 -1.88 -15.92
N HIS A 26 5.49 -2.64 -16.48
CA HIS A 26 5.00 -2.45 -17.84
C HIS A 26 4.38 -1.07 -18.05
N GLN A 27 3.65 -0.57 -17.06
CA GLN A 27 3.06 0.79 -17.03
C GLN A 27 4.05 1.87 -16.60
N ARG A 28 5.34 1.53 -16.41
CA ARG A 28 6.42 2.45 -16.01
C ARG A 28 6.12 3.24 -14.74
N ILE A 29 5.34 2.68 -13.82
CA ILE A 29 5.04 3.31 -12.53
C ILE A 29 6.29 3.19 -11.65
N LEU A 30 7.02 4.29 -11.52
CA LEU A 30 8.22 4.39 -10.71
C LEU A 30 7.88 4.62 -9.24
N CYS A 31 8.40 3.76 -8.37
CA CYS A 31 8.20 3.81 -6.93
C CYS A 31 9.34 3.12 -6.19
N SER A 32 9.59 3.51 -4.94
CA SER A 32 10.26 2.63 -3.98
C SER A 32 9.22 1.76 -3.28
N TYR A 33 9.60 0.58 -2.79
CA TYR A 33 8.66 -0.31 -2.12
C TYR A 33 9.30 -1.14 -1.00
N SER A 34 8.48 -1.47 0.00
CA SER A 34 8.83 -2.35 1.10
C SER A 34 7.93 -3.59 1.05
N SER A 35 8.51 -4.78 0.94
CA SER A 35 7.81 -6.06 0.86
C SER A 35 7.94 -6.85 2.15
N TYR A 36 6.84 -7.43 2.63
CA TYR A 36 6.81 -8.29 3.81
C TYR A 36 6.61 -9.75 3.38
N PRO A 37 7.66 -10.60 3.43
CA PRO A 37 7.62 -11.95 2.85
C PRO A 37 6.61 -12.88 3.51
N LYS A 38 6.33 -12.68 4.81
CA LYS A 38 5.44 -13.54 5.60
C LYS A 38 3.95 -13.28 5.34
N SER A 39 3.59 -12.10 4.83
CA SER A 39 2.20 -11.65 4.74
C SER A 39 1.73 -11.32 3.32
N ASN A 40 2.58 -11.53 2.29
CA ASN A 40 2.30 -11.09 0.92
C ASN A 40 1.90 -9.60 0.83
N GLU A 41 2.30 -8.78 1.80
CA GLU A 41 2.00 -7.35 1.81
C GLU A 41 3.12 -6.58 1.16
N THR A 42 2.78 -5.49 0.47
CA THR A 42 3.75 -4.57 -0.11
C THR A 42 3.26 -3.15 -0.01
N THR A 43 4.13 -2.28 0.51
CA THR A 43 3.91 -0.84 0.56
C THR A 43 4.73 -0.18 -0.54
N TYR A 44 4.08 0.57 -1.42
CA TYR A 44 4.68 1.34 -2.50
C TYR A 44 4.66 2.82 -2.17
N HIS A 45 5.79 3.49 -2.36
CA HIS A 45 5.97 4.91 -2.17
C HIS A 45 6.24 5.55 -3.54
N MET A 46 5.25 6.27 -4.05
CA MET A 46 5.32 6.88 -5.38
C MET A 46 5.66 8.36 -5.27
N GLY A 47 6.59 8.78 -6.13
CA GLY A 47 6.89 10.20 -6.35
C GLY A 47 5.95 10.83 -7.38
N TRP A 48 6.26 12.06 -7.78
CA TRP A 48 5.47 12.87 -8.73
C TRP A 48 5.16 12.14 -10.05
N GLN A 49 6.14 11.42 -10.59
CA GLN A 49 5.99 10.66 -11.83
C GLN A 49 5.06 9.45 -11.71
N GLY A 50 4.89 8.88 -10.51
CA GLY A 50 3.97 7.76 -10.28
C GLY A 50 2.53 8.20 -9.96
N TYR A 51 2.37 9.44 -9.47
CA TYR A 51 1.09 9.98 -8.99
C TYR A 51 0.01 10.05 -10.09
N ASN A 52 0.34 10.61 -11.26
CA ASN A 52 -0.62 10.78 -12.36
C ASN A 52 -1.07 9.45 -12.99
N PHE A 53 -0.29 8.38 -12.83
CA PHE A 53 -0.65 7.06 -13.35
C PHE A 53 -1.46 6.25 -12.33
N GLY A 54 -1.44 6.66 -11.07
CA GLY A 54 -1.86 5.84 -9.96
C GLY A 54 -3.35 5.51 -9.98
N SER A 55 -4.21 6.53 -10.00
CA SER A 55 -5.67 6.35 -9.86
C SER A 55 -6.29 5.53 -10.99
N ASP A 56 -5.91 5.79 -12.24
CA ASP A 56 -6.49 5.15 -13.41
C ASP A 56 -5.97 3.72 -13.60
N PHE A 57 -4.69 3.48 -13.31
CA PHE A 57 -4.11 2.15 -13.26
C PHE A 57 -4.84 1.26 -12.25
N LEU A 58 -5.05 1.78 -11.04
CA LEU A 58 -5.74 1.05 -9.98
C LEU A 58 -7.17 0.70 -10.38
N ASN A 59 -7.94 1.67 -10.86
CA ASN A 59 -9.34 1.46 -11.23
C ASN A 59 -9.52 0.41 -12.34
N LYS A 60 -8.58 0.36 -13.30
CA LYS A 60 -8.64 -0.57 -14.44
C LYS A 60 -8.10 -1.97 -14.12
N HIS A 61 -7.08 -2.07 -13.26
CA HIS A 61 -6.34 -3.31 -13.07
C HIS A 61 -6.57 -3.98 -11.70
N LEU A 62 -6.84 -3.25 -10.62
CA LEU A 62 -7.06 -3.85 -9.29
C LEU A 62 -8.17 -4.92 -9.31
N LYS A 63 -9.25 -4.69 -10.08
CA LYS A 63 -10.38 -5.64 -10.19
C LYS A 63 -9.98 -7.00 -10.78
N LYS A 64 -8.83 -7.08 -11.46
CA LYS A 64 -8.31 -8.31 -12.09
C LYS A 64 -7.27 -9.03 -11.22
N ILE A 65 -6.95 -8.49 -10.05
CA ILE A 65 -5.88 -8.98 -9.18
C ILE A 65 -6.51 -9.44 -7.87
N ASN A 66 -6.14 -10.63 -7.38
CA ASN A 66 -6.66 -11.15 -6.13
C ASN A 66 -6.04 -10.39 -4.95
N ILE A 67 -6.68 -9.29 -4.57
CA ILE A 67 -6.25 -8.39 -3.50
C ILE A 67 -7.16 -8.60 -2.30
N LYS A 68 -6.54 -8.84 -1.15
CA LYS A 68 -7.23 -8.99 0.13
C LYS A 68 -7.55 -7.64 0.75
N LYS A 69 -6.59 -6.71 0.72
CA LYS A 69 -6.79 -5.32 1.17
C LYS A 69 -5.97 -4.35 0.33
N PHE A 70 -6.55 -3.18 0.13
CA PHE A 70 -5.91 -2.08 -0.56
C PHE A 70 -6.14 -0.78 0.21
N TYR A 71 -5.07 -0.07 0.54
CA TYR A 71 -5.10 1.26 1.14
C TYR A 71 -4.26 2.21 0.29
N SER A 72 -4.81 3.38 0.00
CA SER A 72 -4.08 4.46 -0.67
C SER A 72 -4.11 5.72 0.17
N LEU A 73 -2.97 6.38 0.29
CA LEU A 73 -2.85 7.68 0.93
C LEU A 73 -2.25 8.68 -0.05
N ASP A 74 -2.96 9.79 -0.26
CA ASP A 74 -2.50 10.92 -1.07
C ASP A 74 -1.82 11.96 -0.17
N LEU A 75 -0.54 12.20 -0.44
CA LEU A 75 0.33 13.15 0.24
C LEU A 75 0.60 14.37 -0.66
N SER A 76 -0.37 14.83 -1.44
CA SER A 76 -0.26 16.11 -2.15
C SER A 76 -0.12 17.30 -1.18
N CYS A 77 0.23 18.47 -1.70
CA CYS A 77 0.53 19.69 -0.92
C CYS A 77 -0.61 20.22 -0.05
N ARG A 78 -1.82 19.67 -0.20
CA ARG A 78 -3.01 20.01 0.61
C ARG A 78 -3.21 19.07 1.80
N THR A 79 -2.41 18.01 1.91
CA THR A 79 -2.54 16.98 2.93
C THR A 79 -1.67 17.33 4.15
N ASN A 80 -2.20 17.18 5.36
CA ASN A 80 -1.37 17.20 6.58
C ASN A 80 -0.65 15.86 6.72
N TRP A 81 0.54 15.74 6.13
CA TRP A 81 1.28 14.48 6.02
C TRP A 81 1.53 13.81 7.36
N TYR A 82 1.78 14.60 8.41
CA TYR A 82 2.08 14.07 9.74
C TYR A 82 0.88 13.31 10.33
N ASN A 83 -0.32 13.89 10.24
CA ASN A 83 -1.53 13.26 10.77
C ASN A 83 -1.96 12.07 9.91
N GLU A 84 -1.89 12.20 8.59
CA GLU A 84 -2.23 11.11 7.68
C GLU A 84 -1.30 9.91 7.83
N LEU A 85 0.02 10.13 7.92
CA LEU A 85 0.97 9.04 8.15
C LEU A 85 0.79 8.38 9.52
N LYS A 86 0.44 9.16 10.55
CA LYS A 86 0.13 8.63 11.88
C LYS A 86 -1.11 7.72 11.85
N ASN A 87 -2.13 8.09 11.08
CA ASN A 87 -3.36 7.31 10.90
C ASN A 87 -3.21 6.15 9.91
N PHE A 88 -2.26 6.24 8.98
CA PHE A 88 -1.99 5.23 7.96
C PHE A 88 -1.34 3.95 8.51
N ARG A 89 -1.03 3.87 9.81
CA ARG A 89 -0.43 2.66 10.42
C ARG A 89 -1.32 1.42 10.18
N PRO A 90 -0.90 0.46 9.34
CA PRO A 90 -1.71 -0.72 9.01
C PRO A 90 -1.85 -1.75 10.17
N TRP A 91 -1.18 -1.55 11.31
CA TRP A 91 -0.93 -2.63 12.29
C TRP A 91 -1.38 -2.34 13.74
N ASP A 92 -1.72 -1.11 14.13
CA ASP A 92 -1.95 -0.74 15.54
C ASP A 92 -3.40 -0.91 16.04
N LYS A 93 -4.08 -1.96 15.56
CA LYS A 93 -5.14 -2.60 16.35
C LYS A 93 -4.85 -4.09 16.51
N VAL A 94 -3.60 -4.45 16.82
CA VAL A 94 -3.38 -5.63 17.67
C VAL A 94 -4.14 -5.33 18.95
N LYS A 95 -5.32 -5.91 19.10
CA LYS A 95 -5.96 -6.03 20.41
C LYS A 95 -4.91 -6.65 21.30
N THR A 96 -4.32 -5.86 22.19
CA THR A 96 -3.86 -6.40 23.46
C THR A 96 -5.13 -6.88 24.15
N THR A 97 -5.55 -8.11 23.82
CA THR A 97 -6.27 -8.93 24.78
C THR A 97 -5.37 -8.92 25.99
N LYS A 98 -5.71 -8.12 27.00
CA LYS A 98 -5.19 -8.25 28.35
C LYS A 98 -5.50 -9.69 28.73
N THR A 99 -4.56 -10.60 28.53
CA THR A 99 -4.60 -11.91 29.16
C THR A 99 -4.63 -11.64 30.65
N GLY A 100 -5.71 -12.09 31.28
CA GLY A 100 -5.92 -11.96 32.71
C GLY A 100 -4.69 -12.46 33.46
N ARG A 101 -4.21 -11.62 34.38
CA ARG A 101 -3.44 -12.10 35.52
C ARG A 101 -4.39 -12.03 36.71
N SER A 102 -4.95 -13.19 37.05
CA SER A 102 -5.53 -13.41 38.37
C SER A 102 -4.51 -13.02 39.43
N LYS A 103 -4.98 -12.30 40.44
CA LYS A 103 -4.40 -12.29 41.77
C LYS A 103 -5.54 -12.45 42.75
#